data_AF-A0A9D4LQU8-F1
#
_entry.id   AF-A0A9D4LQU8-F1
#
_cell.length_a   1.000
_cell.length_b   1.000
_cell.length_c   1.000
_cell.angle_alpha   90.00
_cell.angle_beta   90.00
_cell.angle_gamma   90.00
#
_symmetry.space_group_name_H-M   'P 1'
#
loop_
_entity.id
_entity.type
_entity.pdbx_description
1 polymer ?
#
loop_
_entity_poly.entity_id
_entity_poly.type
_entity_poly.pdbx_seq_one_letter_code
_entity_poly.pdbx_strand_id
1 'polypeptide(L)'
;MVNEDTPLPVNMDTFWASGSNKVKLQILLSKWIRQNANNIWPNVELVLSIDGIATDCIAVNNGNENCIESLKLHVEEGDVRIVPHAINIAKHGYKRIVLLSNDTDVTVLGLHFWSRLSTNGLEELWIRA
;
A
#
# COMPACT_ATOMS: atom_id res chain seq x y z
N MET A 1 22.80 8.55 -3.75
CA MET A 1 21.87 8.34 -2.62
C MET A 1 20.60 9.10 -2.98
N VAL A 2 19.38 8.58 -2.71
CA VAL A 2 18.13 9.30 -3.02
C VAL A 2 17.64 9.99 -1.75
N ASN A 3 17.56 11.31 -1.77
CA ASN A 3 17.07 12.21 -0.72
C ASN A 3 16.42 13.44 -1.38
N GLU A 4 15.95 14.39 -0.56
CA GLU A 4 15.28 15.61 -1.02
C GLU A 4 16.17 16.47 -1.94
N ASP A 5 17.49 16.38 -1.80
CA ASP A 5 18.47 17.12 -2.60
C ASP A 5 18.94 16.35 -3.84
N THR A 6 18.44 15.12 -4.05
CA THR A 6 18.88 14.28 -5.16
C THR A 6 18.23 14.76 -6.45
N PRO A 7 19.01 15.17 -7.48
CA PRO A 7 18.44 15.57 -8.75
C PRO A 7 17.70 14.41 -9.40
N LEU A 8 16.65 14.72 -10.16
CA LEU A 8 15.91 13.71 -10.91
C LEU A 8 16.88 12.93 -11.82
N PRO A 9 16.80 11.59 -11.83
CA PRO A 9 17.70 10.78 -12.64
C PRO A 9 17.50 11.08 -14.12
N VAL A 10 18.60 11.32 -14.84
CA VAL A 10 18.57 11.66 -16.27
C VAL A 10 18.05 10.50 -17.12
N ASN A 11 18.30 9.26 -16.70
CA ASN A 11 17.77 8.05 -17.32
C ASN A 11 16.80 7.36 -16.35
N MET A 12 15.51 7.58 -16.57
CA MET A 12 14.45 7.04 -15.73
C MET A 12 14.31 5.51 -15.90
N ASP A 13 14.51 4.99 -17.10
CA ASP A 13 14.29 3.56 -17.40
C ASP A 13 15.26 2.68 -16.61
N THR A 14 16.54 3.05 -16.56
CA THR A 14 17.54 2.30 -15.78
C THR A 14 17.38 2.53 -14.28
N PHE A 15 16.93 3.71 -13.87
CA PHE A 15 16.70 4.03 -12.48
C PHE A 15 15.57 3.18 -11.89
N TRP A 16 14.43 3.11 -12.58
CA TRP A 16 13.25 2.35 -12.13
C TRP A 16 13.41 0.84 -12.28
N ALA A 17 14.26 0.37 -13.20
CA ALA A 17 14.60 -1.05 -13.29
C ALA A 17 15.33 -1.57 -12.03
N SER A 18 15.97 -0.70 -11.25
CA SER A 18 16.64 -1.11 -10.01
C SER A 18 15.67 -1.26 -8.84
N GLY A 19 15.45 -2.48 -8.38
CA GLY A 19 14.68 -2.75 -7.15
C GLY A 19 15.19 -1.95 -5.94
N SER A 20 16.52 -1.78 -5.82
CA SER A 20 17.11 -0.99 -4.73
C SER A 20 16.70 0.49 -4.74
N ASN A 21 16.44 1.06 -5.93
CA ASN A 21 15.95 2.44 -6.05
C ASN A 21 14.46 2.52 -5.74
N LYS A 22 13.66 1.53 -6.17
CA LYS A 22 12.24 1.44 -5.80
C LYS A 22 12.05 1.40 -4.28
N VAL A 23 12.79 0.52 -3.60
CA VAL A 23 12.76 0.41 -2.13
C VAL A 23 13.15 1.72 -1.45
N LYS A 24 14.21 2.39 -1.92
CA LYS A 24 14.63 3.70 -1.36
C LYS A 24 13.55 4.77 -1.53
N LEU A 25 12.91 4.84 -2.70
CA LEU A 25 11.80 5.77 -2.92
C LEU A 25 10.65 5.49 -1.96
N GLN A 26 10.26 4.23 -1.79
CA GLN A 26 9.17 3.84 -0.90
C GLN A 26 9.50 4.17 0.57
N ILE A 27 10.75 3.98 1.01
CA ILE A 27 11.21 4.39 2.35
C ILE A 27 11.11 5.91 2.52
N LEU A 28 11.56 6.68 1.51
CA LEU A 28 11.48 8.14 1.53
C LEU A 28 10.03 8.62 1.63
N LEU A 29 9.14 8.08 0.79
CA LEU A 29 7.71 8.40 0.80
C LEU A 29 7.04 8.00 2.12
N SER A 30 7.33 6.79 2.62
CA SER A 30 6.79 6.32 3.91
C SER A 30 7.20 7.24 5.06
N LYS A 31 8.47 7.65 5.11
CA LYS A 31 8.96 8.61 6.13
C LYS A 31 8.21 9.93 6.05
N TRP A 32 8.06 10.49 4.85
CA TRP A 32 7.33 11.75 4.67
C TRP A 32 5.85 11.63 5.07
N ILE A 33 5.17 10.55 4.66
CA ILE A 33 3.77 10.32 5.02
C ILE A 33 3.63 10.22 6.55
N ARG A 34 4.46 9.42 7.21
CA ARG A 34 4.43 9.24 8.68
C ARG A 34 4.59 10.56 9.43
N GLN A 35 5.50 11.42 8.97
CA GLN A 35 5.75 12.73 9.59
C GLN A 35 4.59 13.73 9.40
N ASN A 36 3.80 13.57 8.33
CA ASN A 36 2.77 14.53 7.95
C ASN A 36 1.33 14.00 8.13
N ALA A 37 1.15 12.72 8.46
CA ALA A 37 -0.13 12.02 8.46
C ALA A 37 -1.20 12.75 9.29
N ASN A 38 -0.89 13.10 10.54
CA ASN A 38 -1.84 13.73 11.45
C ASN A 38 -2.23 15.16 11.01
N ASN A 39 -1.36 15.85 10.27
CA ASN A 39 -1.61 17.22 9.82
C ASN A 39 -2.44 17.25 8.53
N ILE A 40 -2.17 16.33 7.61
CA ILE A 40 -2.81 16.29 6.28
C ILE A 40 -4.12 15.49 6.32
N TRP A 41 -4.14 14.36 7.03
CA TRP A 41 -5.27 13.44 7.09
C TRP A 41 -5.69 13.16 8.53
N PRO A 42 -6.25 14.17 9.24
CA PRO A 42 -6.72 13.97 10.60
C PRO A 42 -7.85 12.93 10.64
N ASN A 43 -7.81 12.02 11.62
CA ASN A 43 -8.77 10.92 11.79
C ASN A 43 -8.80 9.88 10.65
N VAL A 44 -7.72 9.79 9.87
CA VAL A 44 -7.54 8.73 8.87
C VAL A 44 -6.42 7.80 9.33
N GLU A 45 -6.69 6.50 9.27
CA GLU A 45 -5.63 5.49 9.43
C GLU A 45 -4.96 5.24 8.07
N LEU A 46 -3.65 5.48 8.02
CA LEU A 46 -2.83 5.21 6.84
C LEU A 46 -2.05 3.94 7.07
N VAL A 47 -2.28 2.93 6.23
CA VAL A 47 -1.54 1.67 6.27
C VAL A 47 -0.50 1.65 5.16
N LEU A 48 0.77 1.55 5.53
CA LEU A 48 1.91 1.64 4.65
C LEU A 48 2.64 0.30 4.58
N SER A 49 2.72 -0.26 3.37
CA SER A 49 3.52 -1.45 3.07
C SER A 49 4.65 -1.08 2.10
N ILE A 50 5.88 -1.42 2.46
CA ILE A 50 7.08 -1.18 1.63
C ILE A 50 7.53 -2.51 1.04
N ASP A 51 8.13 -2.49 -0.14
CA ASP A 51 8.75 -3.62 -0.80
C ASP A 51 10.20 -3.85 -0.30
N GLY A 52 10.66 -5.10 -0.34
CA GLY A 52 11.94 -5.55 0.21
C GLY A 52 11.80 -6.40 1.47
N ILE A 53 12.83 -7.20 1.75
CA ILE A 53 12.94 -8.23 2.81
C ILE A 53 12.09 -7.91 4.05
N ALA A 54 10.98 -8.65 4.22
CA ALA A 54 10.13 -8.71 5.42
C ALA A 54 9.89 -7.36 6.12
N THR A 55 9.55 -6.33 5.36
CA THR A 55 9.23 -5.01 5.88
C THR A 55 7.89 -5.03 6.63
N ASP A 56 7.90 -4.42 7.81
CA ASP A 56 6.71 -4.23 8.63
C ASP A 56 5.65 -3.44 7.85
N CYS A 57 4.39 -3.83 8.00
CA CYS A 57 3.26 -3.04 7.53
C CYS A 57 2.85 -2.10 8.66
N ILE A 58 2.94 -0.79 8.46
CA ILE A 58 2.75 0.20 9.53
C ILE A 58 1.43 0.92 9.33
N ALA A 59 0.56 0.86 10.34
CA ALA A 59 -0.59 1.75 10.48
C ALA A 59 -0.17 3.03 11.19
N VAL A 60 -0.54 4.18 10.65
CA VAL A 60 -0.37 5.50 11.24
C VAL A 60 -1.74 6.11 11.47
N ASN A 61 -2.05 6.45 12.73
CA ASN A 61 -3.31 7.10 13.08
C ASN A 61 -3.07 8.09 14.23
N ASN A 62 -3.40 9.36 13.99
CA ASN A 62 -3.29 10.43 14.98
C ASN A 62 -1.91 10.51 15.67
N GLY A 63 -0.83 10.32 14.90
CA GLY A 63 0.56 10.35 15.38
C GLY A 63 1.02 9.06 16.07
N ASN A 64 0.14 8.07 16.23
CA ASN A 64 0.51 6.74 16.73
C ASN A 64 0.84 5.82 15.56
N GLU A 65 1.83 4.95 15.76
CA GLU A 65 2.26 3.97 14.78
C GLU A 65 2.14 2.57 15.36
N ASN A 66 1.56 1.65 14.59
CA ASN A 66 1.40 0.25 14.97
C ASN A 66 1.79 -0.67 13.81
N CYS A 67 2.50 -1.76 14.11
CA CYS A 67 2.73 -2.81 13.11
C CYS A 67 1.47 -3.66 12.94
N ILE A 68 1.07 -3.91 11.69
CA ILE A 68 0.00 -4.83 11.33
C ILE A 68 0.65 -6.16 10.89
N GLU A 69 0.86 -7.05 11.87
CA GLU A 69 1.52 -8.34 11.66
C GLU A 69 0.83 -9.20 10.58
N SER A 70 -0.50 -9.12 10.47
CA SER A 70 -1.27 -9.86 9.44
C SER A 70 -0.96 -9.42 8.00
N LEU A 71 -0.31 -8.26 7.82
CA LEU A 71 0.06 -7.68 6.53
C LEU A 71 1.57 -7.65 6.32
N LYS A 72 2.35 -8.32 7.17
CA LYS A 72 3.78 -8.57 6.95
C LYS A 72 3.95 -9.69 5.92
N LEU A 73 4.15 -9.32 4.66
CA LEU A 73 4.09 -10.25 3.52
C LEU A 73 5.41 -10.30 2.75
N HIS A 74 5.76 -11.50 2.28
CA HIS A 74 6.89 -11.74 1.36
C HIS A 74 6.43 -11.73 -0.11
N VAL A 75 5.69 -10.72 -0.51
CA VAL A 75 5.17 -10.56 -1.88
C VAL A 75 5.77 -9.29 -2.47
N GLU A 76 6.50 -9.32 -3.57
CA GLU A 76 7.12 -8.09 -4.10
C GLU A 76 6.07 -7.13 -4.68
N GLU A 77 5.18 -7.66 -5.53
CA GLU A 77 4.31 -6.87 -6.39
C GLU A 77 3.12 -6.24 -5.65
N GLY A 78 2.91 -4.95 -5.92
CA GLY A 78 1.94 -4.12 -5.19
C GLY A 78 0.49 -4.46 -5.49
N ASP A 79 0.20 -4.87 -6.71
CA ASP A 79 -1.10 -5.38 -7.17
C ASP A 79 -1.50 -6.65 -6.41
N VAL A 80 -0.58 -7.58 -6.16
CA VAL A 80 -0.84 -8.78 -5.36
C VAL A 80 -0.98 -8.44 -3.87
N ARG A 81 -0.19 -7.48 -3.35
CA ARG A 81 -0.31 -7.00 -1.95
C ARG A 81 -1.66 -6.35 -1.65
N ILE A 82 -2.33 -5.76 -2.64
CA ILE A 82 -3.62 -5.10 -2.42
C ILE A 82 -4.69 -6.07 -1.90
N VAL A 83 -4.58 -7.36 -2.26
CA VAL A 83 -5.57 -8.38 -1.91
C VAL A 83 -5.58 -8.69 -0.41
N PRO A 84 -4.45 -9.05 0.24
CA PRO A 84 -4.39 -9.18 1.69
C PRO A 84 -4.84 -7.94 2.46
N HIS A 85 -4.51 -6.73 1.98
CA HIS A 85 -4.99 -5.49 2.58
C HIS A 85 -6.51 -5.38 2.51
N ALA A 86 -7.10 -5.65 1.35
CA ALA A 86 -8.55 -5.64 1.18
C ALA A 86 -9.25 -6.68 2.06
N ILE A 87 -8.70 -7.90 2.16
CA ILE A 87 -9.21 -8.95 3.04
C ILE A 87 -9.10 -8.54 4.51
N ASN A 88 -7.97 -7.96 4.92
CA ASN A 88 -7.77 -7.50 6.29
C ASN A 88 -8.82 -6.45 6.65
N ILE A 89 -9.01 -5.44 5.81
CA ILE A 89 -10.00 -4.37 6.05
C ILE A 89 -11.44 -4.92 6.04
N ALA A 90 -11.81 -5.81 5.11
CA ALA A 90 -13.12 -6.45 5.14
C ALA A 90 -13.39 -7.19 6.46
N LYS A 91 -12.40 -7.96 6.96
CA LYS A 91 -12.49 -8.66 8.26
C LYS A 91 -12.64 -7.74 9.47
N HIS A 92 -12.16 -6.49 9.38
CA HIS A 92 -12.35 -5.48 10.41
C HIS A 92 -13.70 -4.74 10.29
N GLY A 93 -14.61 -5.23 9.45
CA GLY A 93 -16.00 -4.77 9.38
C GLY A 93 -16.26 -3.66 8.38
N TYR A 94 -15.26 -3.24 7.60
CA TYR A 94 -15.44 -2.22 6.58
C TYR A 94 -16.27 -2.77 5.41
N LYS A 95 -17.27 -1.98 4.99
CA LYS A 95 -18.29 -2.40 4.01
C LYS A 95 -17.97 -2.01 2.57
N ARG A 96 -17.14 -1.00 2.39
CA ARG A 96 -16.76 -0.47 1.09
C ARG A 96 -15.25 -0.40 0.97
N ILE A 97 -14.73 -0.92 -0.13
CA ILE A 97 -13.34 -0.78 -0.54
C ILE A 97 -13.30 -0.12 -1.91
N VAL A 98 -12.37 0.83 -2.07
CA VAL A 98 -12.05 1.47 -3.34
C VAL A 98 -10.61 1.14 -3.69
N LEU A 99 -10.41 0.43 -4.81
CA LEU A 99 -9.09 0.13 -5.35
C LEU A 99 -8.78 1.13 -6.47
N LEU A 100 -7.62 1.77 -6.39
CA LEU A 100 -7.12 2.73 -7.39
C LEU A 100 -5.83 2.16 -7.97
N SER A 101 -5.86 1.76 -9.25
CA SER A 101 -4.68 1.26 -9.95
C SER A 101 -4.90 1.29 -11.44
N ASN A 102 -3.93 1.76 -12.22
CA ASN A 102 -3.96 1.65 -13.68
C ASN A 102 -3.58 0.24 -14.17
N ASP A 103 -3.17 -0.64 -13.25
CA ASP A 103 -2.83 -2.02 -13.58
C ASP A 103 -4.09 -2.87 -13.71
N THR A 104 -4.22 -3.55 -14.85
CA THR A 104 -5.38 -4.42 -15.13
C THR A 104 -5.40 -5.62 -14.19
N ASP A 105 -4.24 -6.07 -13.70
CA ASP A 105 -4.16 -7.21 -12.79
C ASP A 105 -4.87 -6.93 -11.46
N VAL A 106 -4.92 -5.68 -11.00
CA VAL A 106 -5.72 -5.28 -9.82
C VAL A 106 -7.22 -5.48 -10.05
N THR A 107 -7.71 -5.21 -11.26
CA THR A 107 -9.13 -5.45 -11.61
C THR A 107 -9.44 -6.95 -11.62
N VAL A 108 -8.57 -7.74 -12.24
CA VAL A 108 -8.71 -9.21 -12.31
C VAL A 108 -8.67 -9.81 -10.90
N LEU A 109 -7.71 -9.41 -10.07
CA LEU A 109 -7.57 -9.84 -8.69
C LEU A 109 -8.79 -9.45 -7.85
N GLY A 110 -9.29 -8.21 -7.99
CA GLY A 110 -10.47 -7.74 -7.28
C GLY A 110 -11.71 -8.58 -7.59
N LEU A 111 -11.96 -8.88 -8.87
CA LEU A 111 -13.05 -9.75 -9.31
C LEU A 111 -12.86 -11.20 -8.85
N HIS A 112 -11.64 -11.73 -8.97
CA HIS A 112 -11.31 -13.09 -8.55
C HIS A 112 -11.57 -13.31 -7.05
N PHE A 113 -11.19 -12.35 -6.20
CA PHE A 113 -11.36 -12.44 -4.75
C PHE A 113 -12.69 -11.91 -4.23
N TRP A 114 -13.61 -11.43 -5.07
CA TRP A 114 -14.89 -10.85 -4.66
C TRP A 114 -15.69 -11.73 -3.70
N SER A 115 -15.86 -13.02 -4.03
CA SER A 115 -16.63 -13.96 -3.19
C SER A 115 -16.03 -14.09 -1.79
N ARG A 116 -14.69 -14.11 -1.69
CA ARG A 116 -13.97 -14.15 -0.41
C ARG A 116 -14.15 -12.84 0.36
N LEU A 117 -14.02 -11.70 -0.30
CA LEU A 117 -14.22 -10.39 0.31
C LEU A 117 -15.65 -10.23 0.84
N SER A 118 -16.65 -10.62 0.04
CA SER A 118 -18.06 -10.56 0.42
C SER A 118 -18.38 -11.49 1.60
N THR A 119 -17.82 -12.70 1.63
CA THR A 119 -17.94 -13.61 2.78
C THR A 119 -17.33 -13.02 4.06
N ASN A 120 -16.33 -12.14 3.95
CA ASN A 120 -15.78 -11.39 5.09
C ASN A 120 -16.57 -10.12 5.42
N GLY A 121 -17.75 -9.91 4.82
CA GLY A 121 -18.66 -8.82 5.15
C GLY A 121 -18.53 -7.57 4.28
N LEU A 122 -17.75 -7.61 3.20
CA LEU A 122 -17.68 -6.53 2.22
C LEU A 122 -18.97 -6.47 1.39
N GLU A 123 -19.52 -5.28 1.22
CA GLU A 123 -20.76 -5.04 0.48
C GLU A 123 -20.49 -4.36 -0.86
N GLU A 124 -19.40 -3.57 -0.95
CA GLU A 124 -19.06 -2.80 -2.13
C GLU A 124 -17.56 -2.86 -2.45
N LEU A 125 -17.23 -3.23 -3.68
CA LEU A 125 -15.88 -3.15 -4.24
C LEU A 125 -15.91 -2.25 -5.48
N TRP A 126 -15.29 -1.08 -5.39
CA TRP A 126 -15.13 -0.15 -6.49
C TRP A 126 -13.71 -0.22 -7.00
N ILE A 127 -13.53 -0.35 -8.31
CA ILE A 127 -12.21 -0.39 -8.93
C ILE A 127 -12.15 0.74 -9.96
N ARG A 128 -11.19 1.65 -9.77
CA ARG A 128 -10.85 2.66 -10.76
C ARG A 128 -9.56 2.23 -11.45
N ALA A 129 -9.74 1.71 -12.67
CA ALA A 129 -8.69 1.43 -13.63
C ALA A 129 -8.36 2.66 -14.48
#